data_AF-A0A1L8RBX8-F1
#
_entry.id   AF-A0A1L8RBX8-F1
#
_cell.length_a   1.000
_cell.length_b   1.000
_cell.length_c   1.000
_cell.angle_alpha   90.00
_cell.angle_beta   90.00
_cell.angle_gamma   90.00
#
_symmetry.space_group_name_H-M   'P 1'
#
loop_
_entity.id
_entity.type
_entity.pdbx_description
1 polymer ?
#
loop_
_entity_poly.entity_id
_entity_poly.type
_entity_poly.pdbx_seq_one_letter_code
_entity_poly.pdbx_strand_id
1 'polypeptide(L)'
;MRLQNLLIRRRDLIIVRLDIQKLFEQYNGTVSQKIARKKGIHPTTLFRLVERGEVCQKMPGIYTLPDTIFDVYFALQQKYTRSIFSHKTALFLQGMIDLNVDGYDLTFPNGSTRKVADGLNVVVHFTPIKNYLDEVTVIQSPMGNNINVFSKERTLCEIWSPRLKCDSFVKNQALKKYMNSPNRNLEKLMKNVNHFSVPDDLVSKIEIMI
;
A
#
# COMPACT_ATOMS: atom_id res chain seq x y z
N MET A 1 11.75 49.52 12.09
CA MET A 1 12.53 48.33 11.67
C MET A 1 12.18 47.03 12.39
N ARG A 2 12.12 46.96 13.75
CA ARG A 2 11.82 45.70 14.48
C ARG A 2 10.40 45.13 14.25
N LEU A 3 9.36 45.97 14.19
CA LEU A 3 7.96 45.54 14.01
C LEU A 3 7.68 44.98 12.60
N GLN A 4 8.24 45.59 11.55
CA GLN A 4 8.13 45.09 10.18
C GLN A 4 8.79 43.71 10.00
N ASN A 5 9.97 43.50 10.58
CA ASN A 5 10.63 42.18 10.55
C ASN A 5 9.85 41.12 11.35
N LEU A 6 9.16 41.50 12.42
CA LEU A 6 8.31 40.59 13.19
C LEU A 6 7.05 40.18 12.40
N LEU A 7 6.45 41.12 11.67
CA LEU A 7 5.27 40.91 10.83
C LEU A 7 5.58 40.04 9.61
N ILE A 8 6.75 40.24 8.97
CA ILE A 8 7.23 39.40 7.87
C ILE A 8 7.44 37.97 8.36
N ARG A 9 8.17 37.78 9.47
CA ARG A 9 8.37 36.44 10.07
C ARG A 9 7.06 35.76 10.45
N ARG A 10 6.08 36.50 10.99
CA ARG A 10 4.74 35.97 11.29
C ARG A 10 3.98 35.56 10.03
N ARG A 11 4.04 36.35 8.95
CA ARG A 11 3.45 35.99 7.66
C ARG A 11 4.08 34.73 7.07
N ASP A 12 5.41 34.64 7.07
CA ASP A 12 6.13 33.47 6.56
C ASP A 12 5.77 32.19 7.34
N LEU A 13 5.64 32.29 8.67
CA LEU A 13 5.18 31.20 9.52
C LEU A 13 3.73 30.76 9.22
N ILE A 14 2.84 31.70 8.94
CA ILE A 14 1.44 31.40 8.59
C ILE A 14 1.36 30.72 7.22
N ILE A 15 2.11 31.19 6.22
CA ILE A 15 2.14 30.60 4.87
C ILE A 15 2.67 29.17 4.94
N VAL A 16 3.79 28.96 5.65
CA VAL A 16 4.35 27.60 5.82
C VAL A 16 3.35 26.67 6.52
N ARG A 17 2.59 27.14 7.51
CA ARG A 17 1.54 26.33 8.14
C ARG A 17 0.41 25.98 7.18
N LEU A 18 -0.08 26.95 6.40
CA LEU A 18 -1.13 26.72 5.40
C LEU A 18 -0.69 25.73 4.31
N ASP A 19 0.56 25.83 3.85
CA ASP A 19 1.11 24.93 2.85
C ASP A 19 1.26 23.50 3.38
N ILE A 20 1.60 23.35 4.66
CA ILE A 20 1.69 22.05 5.32
C ILE A 20 0.31 21.43 5.49
N GLN A 21 -0.68 22.19 5.97
CA GLN A 21 -2.05 21.67 6.12
C GLN A 21 -2.61 21.20 4.77
N LYS A 22 -2.50 22.02 3.72
CA LYS A 22 -2.89 21.65 2.35
C LYS A 22 -2.16 20.41 1.85
N LEU A 23 -0.88 20.25 2.22
CA LEU A 23 -0.13 19.05 1.87
C LEU A 23 -0.72 17.80 2.53
N PHE A 24 -1.03 17.87 3.82
CA PHE A 24 -1.65 16.74 4.52
C PHE A 24 -3.03 16.42 3.95
N GLU A 25 -3.85 17.43 3.66
CA GLU A 25 -5.15 17.26 3.00
C GLU A 25 -5.00 16.59 1.63
N GLN A 26 -4.02 17.00 0.82
CA GLN A 26 -3.75 16.40 -0.50
C GLN A 26 -3.44 14.89 -0.42
N TYR A 27 -2.84 14.42 0.67
CA TYR A 27 -2.44 13.02 0.86
C TYR A 27 -3.24 12.32 1.97
N ASN A 28 -4.49 12.74 2.15
CA ASN A 28 -5.45 12.14 3.09
C ASN A 28 -4.88 11.94 4.49
N GLY A 29 -4.22 12.97 5.02
CA GLY A 29 -3.69 13.01 6.38
C GLY A 29 -2.36 12.28 6.60
N THR A 30 -1.79 11.60 5.60
CA THR A 30 -0.50 10.87 5.74
C THR A 30 0.52 11.34 4.71
N VAL A 31 1.65 11.87 5.17
CA VAL A 31 2.69 12.45 4.30
C VAL A 31 4.04 11.82 4.59
N SER A 32 4.76 11.43 3.53
CA SER A 32 6.16 11.02 3.66
C SER A 32 7.10 12.22 3.57
N GLN A 33 8.27 12.12 4.21
CA GLN A 33 9.35 13.10 4.07
C GLN A 33 9.74 13.33 2.61
N LYS A 34 9.68 12.27 1.79
CA LYS A 34 9.96 12.34 0.35
C LYS A 34 8.95 13.22 -0.37
N ILE A 35 7.66 13.10 -0.04
CA ILE A 35 6.59 13.94 -0.59
C ILE A 35 6.77 15.38 -0.13
N ALA A 36 6.96 15.60 1.18
CA ALA A 36 7.15 16.94 1.73
C ALA A 36 8.35 17.67 1.09
N ARG A 37 9.48 16.97 0.93
CA ARG A 37 10.67 17.52 0.27
C ARG A 37 10.41 17.91 -1.19
N LYS A 38 9.64 17.10 -1.94
CA LYS A 38 9.24 17.43 -3.32
C LYS A 38 8.38 18.69 -3.40
N LYS A 39 7.69 19.03 -2.32
CA LYS A 39 6.85 20.23 -2.18
C LYS A 39 7.60 21.40 -1.53
N GLY A 40 8.93 21.31 -1.42
CA GLY A 40 9.77 22.39 -0.87
C GLY A 40 9.85 22.43 0.66
N ILE A 41 9.22 21.49 1.37
CA ILE A 41 9.28 21.45 2.84
C ILE A 41 10.55 20.72 3.26
N HIS A 42 11.42 21.44 3.96
CA HIS A 42 12.67 20.89 4.47
C HIS A 42 12.41 19.87 5.61
N PRO A 43 13.17 18.77 5.71
CA PRO A 43 12.99 17.78 6.78
C PRO A 43 13.06 18.35 8.20
N THR A 44 13.91 19.37 8.44
CA THR A 44 13.99 20.05 9.74
C THR A 44 12.70 20.79 10.11
N THR A 45 11.92 21.24 9.13
CA THR A 45 10.60 21.84 9.37
C THR A 45 9.65 20.80 9.96
N LEU A 46 9.59 19.60 9.37
CA LEU A 46 8.76 18.50 9.88
C LEU A 46 9.19 18.08 11.30
N PHE A 47 10.50 17.95 11.54
CA PHE A 47 11.02 17.61 12.86
C PHE A 47 10.59 18.64 13.93
N ARG A 48 10.73 19.94 13.64
CA ARG A 48 10.29 21.01 14.55
C ARG A 48 8.78 21.00 14.81
N LEU A 49 7.96 20.59 13.83
CA LEU A 49 6.52 20.46 14.02
C LEU A 49 6.18 19.26 14.89
N VAL A 50 6.95 18.18 14.80
CA VAL A 50 6.85 17.04 15.72
C VAL A 50 7.21 17.44 17.14
N GLU A 51 8.32 18.16 17.36
CA GLU A 51 8.70 18.67 18.70
C GLU A 51 7.64 19.58 19.31
N ARG A 52 6.85 20.28 18.49
CA ARG A 52 5.76 21.17 18.92
C ARG A 52 4.41 20.45 19.07
N GLY A 53 4.32 19.17 18.72
CA GLY A 53 3.06 18.41 18.72
C GLY A 53 2.07 18.78 17.61
N GLU A 54 2.49 19.57 16.62
CA GLU A 54 1.64 19.98 15.49
C GLU A 54 1.49 18.88 14.43
N VAL A 55 2.45 17.96 14.40
CA VAL A 55 2.52 16.80 13.50
C VAL A 55 2.99 15.60 14.32
N CYS A 56 2.52 14.40 14.01
CA CYS A 56 2.98 13.16 14.62
C CYS A 56 3.85 12.38 13.63
N GLN A 57 4.99 11.85 14.10
CA GLN A 57 5.74 10.86 13.33
C GLN A 57 5.25 9.46 13.68
N LYS A 58 4.63 8.75 12.73
CA LYS A 58 4.08 7.40 12.93
C LYS A 58 5.09 6.30 12.58
N MET A 59 5.97 6.57 11.62
CA MET A 59 7.08 5.71 11.23
C MET A 59 8.28 6.58 10.84
N PRO A 60 9.51 6.06 10.78
CA PRO A 60 10.65 6.82 10.27
C PRO A 60 10.36 7.42 8.89
N GLY A 61 10.35 8.75 8.82
CA GLY A 61 10.07 9.51 7.59
C GLY A 61 8.60 9.56 7.17
N ILE A 62 7.64 9.12 8.00
CA ILE A 62 6.20 9.20 7.74
C ILE A 62 5.51 9.99 8.86
N TYR A 63 4.68 10.94 8.45
CA TYR A 63 4.08 11.93 9.33
C TYR A 63 2.56 11.99 9.12
N THR A 64 1.82 12.36 10.16
CA THR A 64 0.37 12.62 10.15
C THR A 64 0.04 13.89 10.94
N LEU A 65 -1.15 14.46 10.75
CA LEU A 65 -1.68 15.42 11.73
C LEU A 65 -2.16 14.66 13.00
N PRO A 66 -2.19 15.31 14.18
CA PRO A 66 -2.58 14.65 15.44
C PRO A 66 -3.95 13.96 15.38
N ASP A 67 -4.92 14.56 14.71
CA ASP A 67 -6.32 14.08 14.66
C ASP A 67 -6.68 13.39 13.33
N THR A 68 -5.68 12.89 12.61
CA THR A 68 -5.89 12.18 11.34
C THR A 68 -5.64 10.69 11.47
N ILE A 69 -6.45 9.91 10.77
CA ILE A 69 -6.28 8.46 10.71
C ILE A 69 -5.02 8.16 9.89
N PHE A 70 -4.16 7.32 10.45
CA PHE A 70 -2.91 6.92 9.80
C PHE A 70 -3.18 5.93 8.66
N ASP A 71 -2.79 6.30 7.44
CA ASP A 71 -2.86 5.40 6.29
C ASP A 71 -1.62 4.50 6.23
N VAL A 72 -1.70 3.37 6.92
CA VAL A 72 -0.64 2.36 6.97
C VAL A 72 -0.28 1.80 5.60
N TYR A 73 -1.24 1.63 4.70
CA TYR A 73 -0.99 1.05 3.37
C TYR A 73 -0.18 2.01 2.51
N PHE A 74 -0.58 3.28 2.49
CA PHE A 74 0.17 4.30 1.79
C PHE A 74 1.57 4.49 2.40
N ALA A 75 1.65 4.56 3.72
CA ALA A 75 2.92 4.70 4.45
C ALA A 75 3.93 3.60 4.10
N LEU A 76 3.47 2.33 4.09
CA LEU A 76 4.29 1.18 3.72
C LEU A 76 4.83 1.32 2.29
N GLN A 77 4.02 1.75 1.32
CA GLN A 77 4.52 1.93 -0.05
C GLN A 77 5.40 3.17 -0.23
N GLN A 78 5.21 4.22 0.56
CA GLN A 78 6.13 5.36 0.58
C GLN A 78 7.50 4.97 1.14
N LYS A 79 7.53 4.12 2.18
CA LYS A 79 8.76 3.58 2.77
C LYS A 79 9.41 2.54 1.85
N TYR A 80 8.61 1.64 1.30
CA TYR A 80 9.01 0.52 0.47
C TYR A 80 8.62 0.76 -0.99
N THR A 81 9.25 1.73 -1.65
CA THR A 81 8.83 2.25 -2.97
C THR A 81 8.87 1.27 -4.15
N ARG A 82 9.40 0.06 -3.97
CA ARG A 82 9.38 -1.03 -4.98
C ARG A 82 8.50 -2.20 -4.53
N SER A 83 7.64 -1.97 -3.54
CA SER A 83 6.70 -2.96 -3.05
C SER A 83 5.40 -2.86 -3.81
N ILE A 84 4.73 -4.00 -3.94
CA ILE A 84 3.36 -4.12 -4.42
C ILE A 84 2.62 -4.96 -3.40
N PHE A 85 1.42 -4.53 -2.98
CA PHE A 85 0.61 -5.36 -2.09
C PHE A 85 0.16 -6.62 -2.83
N SER A 86 0.31 -7.75 -2.16
CA SER A 86 0.10 -9.09 -2.73
C SER A 86 -0.66 -10.00 -1.77
N HIS A 87 -0.90 -11.24 -2.17
CA HIS A 87 -1.43 -12.30 -1.30
C HIS A 87 -2.62 -11.85 -0.43
N LYS A 88 -2.61 -12.11 0.89
CA LYS A 88 -3.77 -11.83 1.77
C LYS A 88 -4.07 -10.34 1.84
N THR A 89 -3.06 -9.48 1.80
CA THR A 89 -3.28 -8.01 1.77
C THR A 89 -3.98 -7.55 0.50
N ALA A 90 -3.57 -8.07 -0.67
CA ALA A 90 -4.25 -7.79 -1.92
C ALA A 90 -5.68 -8.35 -1.95
N LEU A 91 -5.92 -9.52 -1.33
CA LEU A 91 -7.27 -10.07 -1.16
C LEU A 91 -8.17 -9.14 -0.35
N PHE A 92 -7.70 -8.70 0.81
CA PHE A 92 -8.44 -7.81 1.71
C PHE A 92 -8.76 -6.48 1.03
N LEU A 93 -7.73 -5.82 0.48
CA LEU A 93 -7.87 -4.51 -0.16
C LEU A 93 -8.82 -4.53 -1.37
N GLN A 94 -8.99 -5.68 -2.02
CA GLN A 94 -9.90 -5.85 -3.17
C GLN A 94 -11.24 -6.51 -2.80
N GLY A 95 -11.53 -6.63 -1.50
CA GLY A 95 -12.79 -7.15 -0.97
C GLY A 95 -13.02 -8.65 -1.20
N MET A 96 -11.97 -9.41 -1.52
CA MET A 96 -12.05 -10.85 -1.78
C MET A 96 -12.08 -11.70 -0.50
N ILE A 97 -11.67 -11.12 0.63
CA ILE A 97 -11.81 -11.72 1.97
C ILE A 97 -12.29 -10.65 2.95
N ASP A 98 -12.95 -11.09 4.03
CA ASP A 98 -13.48 -10.21 5.09
C ASP A 98 -12.60 -10.20 6.35
N LEU A 99 -11.58 -11.06 6.39
CA LEU A 99 -10.72 -11.23 7.55
C LEU A 99 -9.67 -10.12 7.61
N ASN A 100 -9.41 -9.61 8.82
CA ASN A 100 -8.23 -8.78 9.07
C ASN A 100 -6.97 -9.58 8.76
N VAL A 101 -6.06 -8.94 8.02
CA VAL A 101 -4.78 -9.54 7.70
C VAL A 101 -3.84 -9.45 8.91
N ASP A 102 -3.28 -10.58 9.34
CA ASP A 102 -2.35 -10.63 10.48
C ASP A 102 -1.06 -9.82 10.23
N GLY A 103 -0.78 -9.51 8.97
CA GLY A 103 0.33 -8.71 8.51
C GLY A 103 0.14 -8.21 7.08
N TYR A 104 1.04 -7.34 6.64
CA TYR A 104 1.03 -6.69 5.33
C TYR A 104 1.94 -7.45 4.36
N ASP A 105 1.34 -8.18 3.44
CA ASP A 105 2.03 -8.89 2.36
C ASP A 105 2.52 -7.89 1.30
N LEU A 106 3.84 -7.82 1.13
CA LEU A 106 4.51 -6.99 0.14
C LEU A 106 5.40 -7.86 -0.74
N THR A 107 5.16 -7.82 -2.05
CA THR A 107 6.04 -8.45 -3.03
C THR A 107 7.05 -7.44 -3.57
N PHE A 108 8.31 -7.88 -3.67
CA PHE A 108 9.42 -7.13 -4.24
C PHE A 108 9.99 -7.88 -5.46
N PRO A 109 10.66 -7.18 -6.38
CA PRO A 109 11.43 -7.85 -7.41
C PRO A 109 12.67 -8.52 -6.79
N ASN A 110 13.01 -9.73 -7.26
CA ASN A 110 14.24 -10.44 -6.89
C ASN A 110 15.48 -9.51 -6.99
N GLY A 111 16.42 -9.70 -6.06
CA GLY A 111 17.62 -8.86 -5.96
C GLY A 111 17.40 -7.53 -5.21
N SER A 112 16.21 -7.31 -4.63
CA SER A 112 15.98 -6.18 -3.72
C SER A 112 16.51 -6.49 -2.32
N THR A 113 17.52 -5.76 -1.85
CA THR A 113 17.97 -5.84 -0.45
C THR A 113 17.02 -5.05 0.45
N ARG A 114 16.33 -5.70 1.39
CA ARG A 114 15.53 -4.99 2.41
C ARG A 114 15.66 -5.62 3.78
N LYS A 115 16.02 -4.79 4.77
CA LYS A 115 15.72 -5.04 6.18
C LYS A 115 14.35 -4.43 6.45
N VAL A 116 13.37 -5.27 6.73
CA VAL A 116 12.09 -4.79 7.26
C VAL A 116 12.28 -4.62 8.76
N ALA A 117 12.33 -3.37 9.19
CA ALA A 117 12.37 -2.98 10.59
C ALA A 117 11.53 -1.72 10.72
N ASP A 118 10.23 -1.90 10.95
CA ASP A 118 9.26 -0.82 10.98
C ASP A 118 8.22 -0.93 12.08
N GLY A 119 8.34 -1.95 12.95
CA GLY A 119 7.40 -2.19 14.04
C GLY A 119 6.03 -2.70 13.57
N LEU A 120 5.85 -2.94 12.26
CA LEU A 120 4.66 -3.51 11.67
C LEU A 120 4.94 -4.96 11.28
N ASN A 121 3.90 -5.80 11.29
CA ASN A 121 4.02 -7.17 10.81
C ASN A 121 3.99 -7.17 9.27
N VAL A 122 5.12 -6.94 8.61
CA VAL A 122 5.23 -7.00 7.14
C VAL A 122 5.73 -8.37 6.72
N VAL A 123 4.98 -9.03 5.85
CA VAL A 123 5.34 -10.31 5.24
C VAL A 123 5.97 -10.04 3.88
N VAL A 124 7.23 -10.44 3.71
CA VAL A 124 8.01 -10.13 2.51
C VAL A 124 7.97 -11.31 1.54
N HIS A 125 7.59 -11.01 0.30
CA HIS A 125 7.61 -11.93 -0.81
C HIS A 125 8.53 -11.41 -1.91
N PHE A 126 8.97 -12.32 -2.78
CA PHE A 126 9.77 -11.96 -3.94
C PHE A 126 9.24 -12.61 -5.22
N THR A 127 9.37 -11.90 -6.33
CA THR A 127 9.00 -12.37 -7.66
C THR A 127 10.12 -12.08 -8.66
N PRO A 128 10.33 -12.93 -9.69
CA PRO A 128 11.29 -12.64 -10.74
C PRO A 128 11.04 -11.26 -11.36
N ILE A 129 12.12 -10.53 -11.69
CA ILE A 129 12.04 -9.17 -12.25
C ILE A 129 11.13 -9.13 -13.49
N LYS A 130 11.23 -10.14 -14.36
CA LYS A 130 10.40 -10.27 -15.57
C LYS A 130 8.89 -10.31 -15.30
N ASN A 131 8.48 -10.74 -14.10
CA ASN A 131 7.08 -10.85 -13.71
C ASN A 131 6.67 -9.78 -12.69
N TYR A 132 7.55 -8.86 -12.31
CA TYR A 132 7.32 -7.94 -11.19
C TYR A 132 6.19 -6.94 -11.46
N LEU A 133 6.07 -6.47 -12.70
CA LEU A 133 5.06 -5.47 -13.10
C LEU A 133 3.81 -6.08 -13.74
N ASP A 134 3.80 -7.39 -13.97
CA ASP A 134 2.63 -8.06 -14.54
C ASP A 134 1.43 -7.85 -13.62
N GLU A 135 0.30 -7.45 -14.19
CA GLU A 135 -0.96 -7.41 -13.43
C GLU A 135 -0.93 -6.48 -12.21
N VAL A 136 -0.12 -5.42 -12.23
CA VAL A 136 -0.17 -4.36 -11.21
C VAL A 136 -1.30 -3.40 -11.53
N THR A 137 -2.14 -3.15 -10.53
CA THR A 137 -3.20 -2.15 -10.59
C THR A 137 -3.02 -1.12 -9.48
N VAL A 138 -3.63 0.05 -9.68
CA VAL A 138 -3.72 1.10 -8.66
C VAL A 138 -5.14 1.09 -8.10
N ILE A 139 -5.25 1.01 -6.78
CA ILE A 139 -6.50 1.20 -6.06
C ILE A 139 -6.34 2.31 -5.02
N GLN A 140 -7.44 2.73 -4.41
CA GLN A 140 -7.39 3.56 -3.22
C GLN A 140 -7.29 2.69 -1.96
N SER A 141 -6.41 3.08 -1.04
CA SER A 141 -6.40 2.56 0.33
C SER A 141 -7.74 2.88 1.02
N PRO A 142 -8.04 2.27 2.18
CA PRO A 142 -9.21 2.65 2.97
C PRO A 142 -9.28 4.15 3.30
N MET A 143 -8.14 4.84 3.34
CA MET A 143 -8.04 6.29 3.58
C MET A 143 -8.00 7.12 2.29
N GLY A 144 -8.12 6.52 1.11
CA GLY A 144 -8.25 7.23 -0.17
C GLY A 144 -6.94 7.50 -0.92
N ASN A 145 -5.79 7.10 -0.39
CA ASN A 145 -4.52 7.25 -1.11
C ASN A 145 -4.31 6.16 -2.15
N ASN A 146 -3.74 6.52 -3.29
CA ASN A 146 -3.40 5.55 -4.33
C ASN A 146 -2.26 4.62 -3.86
N ILE A 147 -2.50 3.32 -4.01
CA ILE A 147 -1.56 2.24 -3.69
C ILE A 147 -1.51 1.20 -4.81
N ASN A 148 -0.34 0.61 -5.03
CA ASN A 148 -0.13 -0.46 -6.01
C ASN A 148 -0.47 -1.82 -5.41
N VAL A 149 -1.30 -2.60 -6.10
CA VAL A 149 -1.73 -3.93 -5.67
C VAL A 149 -1.71 -4.85 -6.88
N PHE A 150 -1.45 -6.14 -6.71
CA PHE A 150 -1.69 -7.09 -7.80
C PHE A 150 -3.18 -7.27 -8.07
N SER A 151 -3.53 -7.50 -9.33
CA SER A 151 -4.91 -7.74 -9.77
C SER A 151 -5.56 -8.90 -9.02
N LYS A 152 -6.89 -8.96 -9.04
CA LYS A 152 -7.63 -10.09 -8.47
C LYS A 152 -7.18 -11.42 -9.09
N GLU A 153 -6.99 -11.45 -10.41
CA GLU A 153 -6.59 -12.65 -11.13
C GLU A 153 -5.20 -13.13 -10.73
N ARG A 154 -4.22 -12.22 -10.69
CA ARG A 154 -2.87 -12.56 -10.25
C ARG A 154 -2.84 -12.97 -8.79
N THR A 155 -3.59 -12.27 -7.93
CA THR A 155 -3.64 -12.59 -6.50
C THR A 155 -4.22 -13.99 -6.26
N LEU A 156 -5.24 -14.41 -7.04
CA LEU A 156 -5.71 -15.80 -7.02
C LEU A 156 -4.60 -16.78 -7.43
N CYS A 157 -3.88 -16.51 -8.52
CA CYS A 157 -2.74 -17.35 -8.90
C CYS A 157 -1.66 -17.43 -7.80
N GLU A 158 -1.37 -16.32 -7.13
CA GLU A 158 -0.40 -16.27 -6.03
C GLU A 158 -0.83 -17.13 -4.83
N ILE A 159 -2.10 -17.04 -4.39
CA ILE A 159 -2.55 -17.82 -3.24
C ILE A 159 -2.74 -19.32 -3.51
N TRP A 160 -2.96 -19.68 -4.77
CA TRP A 160 -3.05 -21.08 -5.22
C TRP A 160 -1.69 -21.65 -5.60
N SER A 161 -0.63 -20.84 -5.66
CA SER A 161 0.73 -21.30 -5.89
C SER A 161 1.18 -22.27 -4.78
N PRO A 162 1.84 -23.39 -5.12
CA PRO A 162 2.34 -24.35 -4.14
C PRO A 162 3.47 -23.78 -3.27
N ARG A 163 4.08 -22.68 -3.72
CA ARG A 163 5.14 -21.97 -2.98
C ARG A 163 4.62 -21.21 -1.77
N LEU A 164 3.32 -20.92 -1.73
CA LEU A 164 2.69 -20.19 -0.65
C LEU A 164 1.86 -21.13 0.22
N LYS A 165 2.14 -21.13 1.53
CA LYS A 165 1.28 -21.76 2.52
C LYS A 165 0.09 -20.83 2.81
N CYS A 166 -0.95 -20.93 2.00
CA CYS A 166 -2.23 -20.26 2.25
C CYS A 166 -3.29 -21.28 2.66
N ASP A 167 -4.09 -20.90 3.64
CA ASP A 167 -5.15 -21.73 4.18
C ASP A 167 -6.28 -21.98 3.15
N SER A 168 -6.80 -23.20 3.12
CA SER A 168 -7.81 -23.61 2.15
C SER A 168 -9.12 -22.84 2.29
N PHE A 169 -9.52 -22.42 3.49
CA PHE A 169 -10.71 -21.58 3.66
C PHE A 169 -10.51 -20.22 2.98
N VAL A 170 -9.36 -19.58 3.18
CA VAL A 170 -9.02 -18.31 2.52
C VAL A 170 -9.03 -18.45 0.99
N LYS A 171 -8.40 -19.50 0.44
CA LYS A 171 -8.39 -19.77 -1.01
C LYS A 171 -9.80 -19.90 -1.57
N ASN A 172 -10.64 -20.71 -0.92
CA ASN A 172 -12.00 -20.98 -1.37
C ASN A 172 -12.91 -19.75 -1.23
N GLN A 173 -12.78 -18.99 -0.14
CA GLN A 173 -13.54 -17.75 0.06
C GLN A 173 -13.20 -16.73 -1.02
N ALA A 174 -11.91 -16.49 -1.26
CA ALA A 174 -11.43 -15.55 -2.28
C ALA A 174 -11.92 -15.92 -3.68
N LEU A 175 -11.78 -17.20 -4.05
CA LEU A 175 -12.25 -17.69 -5.35
C LEU A 175 -13.77 -17.53 -5.48
N LYS A 176 -14.55 -17.92 -4.47
CA LYS A 176 -16.01 -17.78 -4.50
C LYS A 176 -16.43 -16.31 -4.65
N LYS A 177 -15.80 -15.39 -3.91
CA LYS A 177 -16.05 -13.94 -4.06
C LYS A 177 -15.70 -13.43 -5.45
N TYR A 178 -14.58 -13.87 -6.02
CA TYR A 178 -14.19 -13.53 -7.37
C TYR A 178 -15.18 -14.07 -8.41
N MET A 179 -15.57 -15.34 -8.31
CA MET A 179 -16.54 -15.96 -9.21
C MET A 179 -17.89 -15.25 -9.14
N ASN A 180 -18.31 -14.75 -7.97
CA ASN A 180 -19.57 -14.00 -7.86
C ASN A 180 -19.46 -12.51 -8.20
N SER A 181 -18.26 -12.01 -8.53
CA SER A 181 -18.04 -10.59 -8.85
C SER A 181 -18.52 -10.28 -10.27
N PRO A 182 -19.29 -9.19 -10.49
CA PRO A 182 -19.73 -8.78 -11.83
C PRO A 182 -18.55 -8.39 -12.74
N ASN A 183 -17.44 -7.94 -12.14
CA ASN A 183 -16.24 -7.50 -12.86
C ASN A 183 -15.19 -8.62 -13.02
N ARG A 184 -15.57 -9.90 -12.91
CA ARG A 184 -14.63 -11.02 -13.06
C ARG A 184 -14.17 -11.12 -14.51
N ASN A 185 -12.90 -11.48 -14.72
CA ASN A 185 -12.34 -11.75 -16.04
C ASN A 185 -11.71 -13.16 -16.08
N LEU A 186 -12.53 -14.16 -16.47
CA LEU A 186 -12.08 -15.56 -16.50
C LEU A 186 -10.99 -15.79 -17.54
N GLU A 187 -11.05 -15.15 -18.70
CA GLU A 187 -10.02 -15.27 -19.74
C GLU A 187 -8.64 -14.83 -19.19
N LYS A 188 -8.62 -13.71 -18.48
CA LYS A 188 -7.42 -13.17 -17.84
C LYS A 188 -6.90 -14.06 -16.72
N LEU A 189 -7.80 -14.62 -15.90
CA LEU A 189 -7.43 -15.58 -14.86
C LEU A 189 -6.78 -16.82 -15.47
N MET A 190 -7.36 -17.40 -16.53
CA MET A 190 -6.80 -18.57 -17.20
C MET A 190 -5.44 -18.28 -17.87
N LYS A 191 -5.27 -17.09 -18.46
CA LYS A 191 -3.94 -16.64 -18.95
C LYS A 191 -2.91 -16.58 -17.83
N ASN A 192 -3.30 -16.04 -16.67
CA ASN A 192 -2.41 -15.94 -15.52
C ASN A 192 -2.07 -17.31 -14.92
N VAL A 193 -3.03 -18.25 -14.86
CA VAL A 193 -2.78 -19.64 -14.41
C VAL A 193 -1.64 -20.27 -15.19
N ASN A 194 -1.67 -20.13 -16.53
CA ASN A 194 -0.62 -20.64 -17.40
C ASN A 194 0.71 -19.89 -17.20
N HIS A 195 0.66 -18.55 -17.19
CA HIS A 195 1.85 -17.69 -17.07
C HIS A 195 2.61 -17.87 -15.75
N PHE A 196 1.89 -18.06 -14.64
CA PHE A 196 2.45 -18.29 -13.32
C PHE A 196 2.62 -19.78 -12.97
N SER A 197 2.29 -20.68 -13.89
CA SER A 197 2.38 -22.14 -13.73
C SER A 197 1.68 -22.62 -12.44
N VAL A 198 0.44 -22.17 -12.24
CA VAL A 198 -0.39 -22.55 -11.09
C VAL A 198 -0.88 -23.98 -11.28
N PRO A 199 -0.92 -24.82 -10.23
CA PRO A 199 -1.45 -26.19 -10.32
C PRO A 199 -2.92 -26.24 -10.75
N ASP A 200 -3.32 -27.38 -11.31
CA ASP A 200 -4.65 -27.63 -11.85
C ASP A 200 -5.78 -27.57 -10.80
N ASP A 201 -5.46 -27.59 -9.51
CA ASP A 201 -6.42 -27.46 -8.41
C ASP A 201 -7.30 -26.20 -8.56
N LEU A 202 -6.70 -25.06 -8.95
CA LEU A 202 -7.46 -23.82 -9.17
C LEU A 202 -8.40 -23.96 -10.37
N VAL A 203 -7.92 -24.56 -11.46
CA VAL A 203 -8.71 -24.78 -12.69
C VAL A 203 -9.91 -25.67 -12.40
N SER A 204 -9.65 -26.82 -11.77
CA SER A 204 -10.68 -27.78 -11.35
C SER A 204 -11.73 -27.11 -10.46
N LYS A 205 -11.30 -26.20 -9.57
CA LYS A 205 -12.22 -25.48 -8.69
C LYS A 205 -13.05 -24.43 -9.43
N ILE A 206 -12.49 -23.76 -10.42
CA ILE A 206 -13.22 -22.83 -11.29
C ILE A 206 -14.28 -23.57 -12.09
N GLU A 207 -13.97 -24.73 -12.69
CA GLU A 207 -14.89 -25.52 -13.50
C GLU A 207 -16.14 -25.95 -12.73
N ILE A 208 -16.02 -26.26 -11.44
CA ILE A 208 -17.15 -26.62 -10.56
C ILE A 208 -18.05 -25.40 -10.24
N MET A 209 -17.54 -24.17 -10.40
CA MET A 209 -18.25 -22.93 -10.08
C MET A 209 -18.85 -22.21 -11.31
N ILE A 210 -18.64 -22.74 -12.52
CA ILE A 210 -19.26 -22.26 -13.76
C ILE A 210 -20.63 -22.91 -13.93
#